data_AF-A0A6M1S9C8-F1
#
_entry.id   AF-A0A6M1S9C8-F1
#
_cell.length_a   1.000
_cell.length_b   1.000
_cell.length_c   1.000
_cell.angle_alpha   90.00
_cell.angle_beta   90.00
_cell.angle_gamma   90.00
#
_symmetry.space_group_name_H-M   'P 1'
#
loop_
_entity.id
_entity.type
_entity.pdbx_description
1 polymer ?
#
loop_
_entity_poly.entity_id
_entity_poly.type
_entity_poly.pdbx_seq_one_letter_code
_entity_poly.pdbx_strand_id
1 'polypeptide(L)'
;MKWCTGQLLPMAAQAWRLTIQRYGIYNPWTGRGAIKGLLPHGPHNIRDVLATHILKQTGSFEQASYAIQDTPAMVQQHYGRFLPPDKSAIAAKILNKVWEAI
;
A
#
# COMPACT_ATOMS: atom_id res chain seq x y z
N MET A 1 15.98 -7.60 -15.74
CA MET A 1 14.72 -6.96 -16.14
C MET A 1 14.09 -7.79 -17.27
N LYS A 2 13.23 -8.76 -16.94
CA LYS A 2 12.49 -9.58 -17.92
C LYS A 2 11.10 -9.86 -17.35
N TRP A 3 10.15 -8.97 -17.64
CA TRP A 3 8.71 -9.21 -17.44
C TRP A 3 7.91 -8.84 -18.70
N CYS A 4 8.54 -8.98 -19.87
CA CYS A 4 7.93 -8.75 -21.18
C CYS A 4 8.28 -9.89 -22.12
N THR A 5 7.81 -11.11 -21.82
CA THR A 5 7.65 -12.17 -22.81
C THR A 5 6.37 -12.91 -22.47
N GLY A 6 5.35 -12.72 -23.30
CA GLY A 6 3.99 -13.15 -23.05
C GLY A 6 3.87 -14.65 -22.90
N GLN A 7 3.27 -15.09 -21.78
CA GLN A 7 2.47 -16.33 -21.66
C GLN A 7 1.77 -16.49 -20.28
N LEU A 8 1.64 -15.44 -19.45
CA LEU A 8 0.98 -15.52 -18.12
C LEU A 8 -0.21 -14.54 -17.93
N LEU A 9 -0.86 -14.10 -19.01
CA LEU A 9 -1.51 -12.77 -19.04
C LEU A 9 -3.01 -12.60 -18.72
N PRO A 10 -3.91 -13.60 -18.62
CA PRO A 10 -5.29 -13.31 -18.21
C PRO A 10 -5.50 -13.35 -16.68
N MET A 11 -4.95 -14.36 -16.00
CA MET A 11 -5.20 -14.61 -14.57
C MET A 11 -4.47 -13.62 -13.66
N ALA A 12 -3.21 -13.28 -13.95
CA ALA A 12 -2.47 -12.30 -13.16
C ALA A 12 -3.05 -10.88 -13.32
N ALA A 13 -3.43 -10.49 -14.53
CA ALA A 13 -4.07 -9.20 -14.78
C ALA A 13 -5.45 -9.08 -14.10
N GLN A 14 -6.27 -10.13 -14.16
CA GLN A 14 -7.54 -10.16 -13.43
C GLN A 14 -7.37 -10.18 -11.92
N ALA A 15 -6.42 -10.97 -11.39
CA ALA A 15 -6.12 -10.98 -9.95
C ALA A 15 -5.69 -9.58 -9.47
N TRP A 16 -4.83 -8.91 -10.23
CA TRP A 16 -4.44 -7.53 -9.92
C TRP A 16 -5.60 -6.55 -10.01
N ARG A 17 -6.44 -6.64 -11.05
CA ARG A 17 -7.65 -5.82 -11.16
C ARG A 17 -8.57 -6.01 -9.95
N LEU A 18 -8.75 -7.24 -9.50
CA LEU A 18 -9.57 -7.56 -8.34
C LEU A 18 -8.97 -6.99 -7.05
N THR A 19 -7.64 -7.13 -6.86
CA THR A 19 -6.91 -6.57 -5.72
C THR A 19 -7.05 -5.05 -5.65
N ILE A 20 -6.95 -4.34 -6.78
CA ILE A 20 -7.15 -2.88 -6.82
C ILE A 20 -8.59 -2.51 -6.48
N GLN A 21 -9.57 -3.22 -7.03
CA GLN A 21 -10.98 -2.94 -6.76
C GLN A 21 -11.35 -3.19 -5.30
N ARG A 22 -10.74 -4.19 -4.67
CA ARG A 22 -11.05 -4.59 -3.29
C ARG A 22 -10.26 -3.79 -2.26
N TYR A 23 -8.97 -3.57 -2.49
CA TYR A 23 -8.03 -2.99 -1.52
C TYR A 23 -7.36 -1.70 -1.99
N GLY A 24 -7.50 -1.34 -3.26
CA GLY A 24 -6.92 -0.12 -3.82
C GLY A 24 -7.91 1.04 -3.83
N ILE A 25 -8.39 1.37 -5.02
CA ILE A 25 -9.13 2.61 -5.30
C ILE A 25 -10.49 2.61 -4.59
N TYR A 26 -10.73 3.64 -3.76
CA TYR A 26 -12.02 3.85 -3.14
C TYR A 26 -13.06 4.33 -4.16
N ASN A 27 -14.22 3.65 -4.19
CA ASN A 27 -15.37 4.00 -5.01
C ASN A 27 -16.47 4.60 -4.12
N PRO A 28 -16.81 5.90 -4.27
CA PRO A 28 -17.79 6.58 -3.42
C PRO A 28 -19.23 6.09 -3.64
N TRP A 29 -19.57 5.59 -4.82
CA TRP A 29 -20.92 5.11 -5.15
C TRP A 29 -21.23 3.73 -4.56
N THR A 30 -20.20 2.93 -4.26
CA THR A 30 -20.36 1.58 -3.68
C THR A 30 -19.82 1.45 -2.26
N GLY A 31 -19.10 2.47 -1.77
CA GLY A 31 -18.41 2.44 -0.48
C GLY A 31 -17.26 1.44 -0.39
N ARG A 32 -16.83 0.85 -1.51
CA ARG A 32 -15.79 -0.19 -1.57
C ARG A 32 -14.40 0.40 -1.89
N GLY A 33 -13.35 -0.35 -1.60
CA GLY A 33 -11.95 0.06 -1.76
C GLY A 33 -11.40 0.76 -0.50
N ALA A 34 -10.08 0.87 -0.39
CA ALA A 34 -9.45 1.32 0.85
C ALA A 34 -8.89 2.75 0.79
N ILE A 35 -8.45 3.20 -0.39
CA ILE A 35 -7.66 4.44 -0.52
C ILE A 35 -8.45 5.49 -1.29
N LYS A 36 -8.90 6.52 -0.56
CA LYS A 36 -9.60 7.68 -1.12
C LYS A 36 -8.67 8.51 -2.01
N GLY A 37 -9.16 8.91 -3.19
CA GLY A 37 -8.43 9.76 -4.13
C GLY A 37 -7.39 9.04 -5.00
N LEU A 38 -7.21 7.72 -4.83
CA LEU A 38 -6.31 6.95 -5.68
C LEU A 38 -6.91 6.76 -7.08
N LEU A 39 -6.15 7.06 -8.13
CA LEU A 39 -6.59 6.93 -9.53
C LEU A 39 -6.15 5.59 -10.15
N PRO A 40 -6.72 5.15 -11.29
CA PRO A 40 -6.24 3.97 -12.02
C PRO A 40 -4.75 4.06 -12.35
N HIS A 41 -3.99 3.00 -12.04
CA HIS A 41 -2.54 2.97 -12.14
C HIS A 41 -2.03 1.55 -12.43
N GLY A 42 -0.80 1.44 -12.94
CA GLY A 42 -0.19 0.15 -13.30
C GLY A 42 0.22 -0.70 -12.09
N PRO A 43 0.47 -2.01 -12.28
CA PRO A 43 0.77 -2.98 -11.21
C PRO A 43 1.86 -2.54 -10.23
N HIS A 44 2.94 -1.92 -10.72
CA HIS A 44 4.04 -1.47 -9.87
C HIS A 44 3.64 -0.35 -8.92
N ASN A 45 2.85 0.61 -9.40
CA ASN A 45 2.39 1.73 -8.57
C ASN A 45 1.43 1.22 -7.48
N ILE A 46 0.62 0.20 -7.79
CA ILE A 46 -0.31 -0.40 -6.82
C ILE A 46 0.44 -1.04 -5.67
N ARG A 47 1.52 -1.77 -5.98
CA ARG A 47 2.36 -2.37 -4.93
C ARG A 47 2.94 -1.30 -4.01
N ASP A 48 3.43 -0.19 -4.57
CA ASP A 48 3.99 0.90 -3.76
C ASP A 48 2.94 1.59 -2.89
N VAL A 49 1.78 1.89 -3.47
CA VAL A 49 0.68 2.54 -2.75
C VAL A 49 0.11 1.62 -1.66
N LEU A 50 -0.12 0.34 -1.95
CA LEU A 50 -0.67 -0.60 -0.97
C LEU A 50 0.31 -0.87 0.18
N ALA A 51 1.57 -1.15 -0.13
CA ALA A 51 2.59 -1.38 0.89
C ALA A 51 2.75 -0.13 1.78
N THR A 52 2.86 1.05 1.17
CA THR A 52 2.99 2.32 1.91
C THR A 52 1.74 2.62 2.73
N HIS A 53 0.54 2.34 2.21
CA HIS A 53 -0.70 2.55 2.94
C HIS A 53 -0.78 1.68 4.20
N ILE A 54 -0.47 0.39 4.10
CA ILE A 54 -0.46 -0.50 5.27
C ILE A 54 0.61 -0.08 6.28
N LEU A 55 1.81 0.26 5.82
CA LEU A 55 2.88 0.76 6.70
C LEU A 55 2.46 2.01 7.48
N LYS A 56 1.71 2.94 6.87
CA LYS A 56 1.18 4.12 7.56
C LYS A 56 0.17 3.79 8.66
N GLN A 57 -0.60 2.72 8.49
CA GLN A 57 -1.63 2.32 9.46
C GLN A 57 -1.06 1.46 10.59
N THR A 58 -0.13 0.55 10.25
CA THR A 58 0.26 -0.54 11.16
C THR A 58 1.74 -0.54 11.53
N GLY A 59 2.60 0.11 10.73
CA GLY A 59 4.05 0.06 10.89
C GLY A 59 4.68 -1.31 10.61
N SER A 60 3.90 -2.32 10.20
CA SER A 60 4.37 -3.70 10.03
C SER A 60 4.79 -3.97 8.58
N PHE A 61 6.09 -4.21 8.38
CA PHE A 61 6.63 -4.66 7.09
C PHE A 61 6.06 -6.02 6.67
N GLU A 62 5.74 -6.87 7.63
CA GLU A 62 5.16 -8.19 7.39
C GLU A 62 3.72 -8.11 6.88
N GLN A 63 2.87 -7.31 7.54
CA GLN A 63 1.50 -7.10 7.05
C GLN A 63 1.50 -6.41 5.68
N ALA A 64 2.43 -5.49 5.44
CA ALA A 64 2.58 -4.84 4.14
C ALA A 64 3.01 -5.83 3.05
N SER A 65 3.86 -6.81 3.39
CA SER A 65 4.34 -7.80 2.42
C SER A 65 3.23 -8.75 1.97
N TYR A 66 2.32 -9.11 2.87
CA TYR A 66 1.13 -9.92 2.54
C TYR A 66 0.25 -9.25 1.49
N ALA A 67 0.06 -7.92 1.58
CA ALA A 67 -0.80 -7.20 0.64
C ALA A 67 -0.24 -7.12 -0.78
N ILE A 68 1.08 -7.24 -0.93
CA ILE A 68 1.74 -7.22 -2.25
C ILE A 68 2.28 -8.59 -2.67
N GLN A 69 2.01 -9.65 -1.91
CA GLN A 69 2.51 -11.01 -2.18
C GLN A 69 4.04 -11.03 -2.35
N ASP A 70 4.75 -10.40 -1.40
CA ASP A 70 6.21 -10.28 -1.40
C ASP A 70 6.76 -10.57 0.01
N THR A 71 8.06 -10.37 0.21
CA THR A 71 8.72 -10.54 1.51
C THR A 71 8.84 -9.24 2.29
N PRO A 72 8.90 -9.28 3.63
CA PRO A 72 9.10 -8.07 4.44
C PRO A 72 10.41 -7.33 4.10
N ALA A 73 11.47 -8.09 3.76
CA ALA A 73 12.75 -7.54 3.33
C ALA A 73 12.62 -6.71 2.04
N MET A 74 11.87 -7.20 1.04
CA MET A 74 11.61 -6.47 -0.19
C MET A 74 10.78 -5.21 0.06
N VAL A 75 9.79 -5.26 0.96
CA VAL A 75 9.03 -4.07 1.39
C VAL A 75 9.96 -3.02 1.97
N GLN A 76 10.84 -3.41 2.90
CA GLN A 76 11.75 -2.49 3.57
C GLN A 76 12.77 -1.86 2.61
N GLN A 77 13.25 -2.61 1.62
CA GLN A 77 14.25 -2.12 0.67
C GLN A 77 13.68 -1.22 -0.43
N HIS A 78 12.45 -1.44 -0.86
CA HIS A 78 11.95 -0.87 -2.12
C HIS A 78 10.65 -0.06 -2.00
N TYR A 79 9.93 -0.17 -0.90
CA TYR A 79 8.61 0.43 -0.71
C TYR A 79 8.55 1.24 0.60
N GLY A 80 7.42 1.88 0.88
CA GLY A 80 7.25 2.66 2.11
C GLY A 80 7.83 4.07 1.99
N ARG A 81 7.59 4.75 0.87
CA ARG A 81 7.99 6.16 0.71
C ARG A 81 7.02 7.08 1.43
N PHE A 82 7.39 7.51 2.64
CA PHE A 82 6.63 8.49 3.40
C PHE A 82 6.97 9.91 2.95
N LEU A 83 5.94 10.73 2.72
CA LEU A 83 6.13 12.16 2.49
C LEU A 83 6.56 12.85 3.80
N PRO A 84 7.23 14.01 3.76
CA PRO A 84 7.63 14.73 4.97
C PRO A 84 6.48 14.95 5.98
N PRO A 85 5.25 15.32 5.55
CA PRO A 85 4.11 15.44 6.47
C PRO A 85 3.74 14.12 7.15
N ASP A 86 3.77 13.00 6.42
CA ASP A 86 3.46 11.68 6.98
C ASP A 86 4.45 11.33 8.10
N LYS A 87 5.74 11.57 7.88
CA LYS A 87 6.78 11.31 8.89
C LYS A 87 6.55 12.13 10.15
N SER A 88 6.24 13.42 9.98
CA SER A 88 5.94 14.31 11.12
C SER A 88 4.67 13.88 11.87
N ALA A 89 3.62 13.47 11.17
CA ALA A 89 2.37 13.02 11.77
C ALA A 89 2.55 11.72 12.58
N ILE A 90 3.37 10.77 12.08
CA ILE A 90 3.68 9.53 12.81
C ILE A 90 4.44 9.84 14.10
N ALA A 91 5.46 10.71 14.03
CA ALA A 91 6.19 11.13 15.22
C ALA A 91 5.29 11.87 16.23
N ALA A 92 4.44 12.79 15.74
CA ALA A 92 3.50 13.55 16.57
C ALA A 92 2.52 12.63 17.32
N LYS A 93 2.00 11.57 16.68
CA LYS A 93 1.14 10.58 17.35
C LYS A 93 1.79 9.94 18.58
N ILE A 94 3.11 9.71 18.54
CA ILE A 94 3.84 9.12 19.66
C ILE A 94 4.03 10.16 20.77
N LEU A 95 4.48 11.36 20.40
CA LEU A 95 4.73 12.45 21.36
C LEU A 95 3.44 12.87 22.09
N ASN A 96 2.32 12.95 21.38
CA ASN A 96 1.03 13.32 21.99
C ASN A 96 0.57 12.31 23.04
N LYS A 97 0.80 11.00 22.85
CA LYS A 97 0.47 9.98 23.85
C LYS A 97 1.27 10.15 25.15
N VAL A 98 2.52 10.57 25.05
CA VAL A 98 3.36 10.85 26.22
C VAL A 98 2.85 12.09 26.95
N TRP A 99 2.47 13.11 26.19
CA TRP A 99 1.92 14.36 26.74
C TRP A 99 0.58 14.17 27.44
N GLU A 100 -0.33 13.37 26.89
CA GLU A 100 -1.65 13.07 27.48
C GLU A 100 -1.57 12.21 28.76
N ALA A 101 -0.44 11.55 29.00
CA ALA A 101 -0.21 10.71 30.17
C ALA A 101 0.32 11.49 31.39
N ILE A 102 0.45 12.82 31.28
CA ILE A 102 0.85 13.77 32.33
C ILE A 102 -0.41 14.52 32.80
#